data_AF-A0A5K3EKQ5-F1
#
_entry.id   AF-A0A5K3EKQ5-F1
#
_cell.length_a   1.000
_cell.length_b   1.000
_cell.length_c   1.000
_cell.angle_alpha   90.00
_cell.angle_beta   90.00
_cell.angle_gamma   90.00
#
_symmetry.space_group_name_H-M   'P 1'
#
loop_
_entity.id
_entity.type
_entity.pdbx_description
1 polymer ?
#
loop_
_entity_poly.entity_id
_entity_poly.type
_entity_poly.pdbx_seq_one_letter_code
_entity_poly.pdbx_strand_id
1 'polypeptide(L)'
;MERQMREMNYDARRAPLGKLTQSQIKAGYQALNDVSDCLEELKKLTATDSTTTTGKKTRNVKRKSSDASLKRAIQDRLLQACNNFYTRIPHDFGMRVPPLIDTPDALKTELDLLKALEDIEVAFSIIEMDKNITDLHPADRNYNNLHCDIKPIKAGAKMERIIKDYIRMTHAPTHDSYELEVLQTFELCKSGETEVFKDYGRRWLLWHGSRMSNWMGILGRGLKIAPPEAPSTGYMFGKGVYFADCASKSANYTHVTSSNDIGIMALCEVSLGECNELLNADYNANNLPSGKHSVKGLGSHMTDPSTWITLDDGVVVPSGKIIASNVKDACLFYNEYIVYDIRQIRLRYLVQLKFHYKY
;
A
#
# COMPACT_ATOMS: atom_id res chain seq x y z
N MET A 1 14.12 1.09 -11.46
CA MET A 1 14.17 1.85 -10.20
C MET A 1 14.34 3.35 -10.47
N GLU A 2 15.45 3.81 -11.08
CA GLU A 2 15.67 5.25 -11.35
C GLU A 2 14.55 5.93 -12.16
N ARG A 3 14.07 5.30 -13.25
CA ARG A 3 12.95 5.85 -14.05
C ARG A 3 11.72 6.12 -13.19
N GLN A 4 11.33 5.15 -12.36
CA GLN A 4 10.19 5.27 -11.46
C GLN A 4 10.38 6.39 -10.43
N MET A 5 11.59 6.54 -9.87
CA MET A 5 11.87 7.60 -8.90
C MET A 5 11.74 8.99 -9.53
N ARG A 6 12.15 9.15 -10.80
CA ARG A 6 11.89 10.39 -11.54
C ARG A 6 10.41 10.67 -11.78
N GLU A 7 9.61 9.65 -12.07
CA GLU A 7 8.14 9.79 -12.20
C GLU A 7 7.47 10.23 -10.88
N MET A 8 8.11 9.94 -9.74
CA MET A 8 7.70 10.38 -8.40
C MET A 8 8.40 11.69 -7.98
N ASN A 9 8.97 12.44 -8.93
CA ASN A 9 9.70 13.69 -8.74
C ASN A 9 10.93 13.61 -7.81
N TYR A 10 11.49 12.43 -7.55
CA TYR A 10 12.70 12.27 -6.75
C TYR A 10 13.97 12.59 -7.56
N ASP A 11 14.87 13.39 -6.98
CA ASP A 11 16.12 13.79 -7.63
C ASP A 11 17.24 12.76 -7.38
N ALA A 12 17.27 11.73 -8.23
CA ALA A 12 18.30 10.71 -8.22
C ALA A 12 19.71 11.24 -8.62
N ARG A 13 19.82 12.45 -9.19
CA ARG A 13 21.13 13.06 -9.52
C ARG A 13 21.78 13.64 -8.27
N ARG A 14 20.98 14.29 -7.41
CA ARG A 14 21.44 14.83 -6.13
C ARG A 14 21.64 13.75 -5.08
N ALA A 15 20.74 12.77 -5.01
CA ALA A 15 20.86 11.63 -4.10
C ALA A 15 20.66 10.31 -4.86
N PRO A 16 21.76 9.72 -5.37
CA PRO A 16 21.73 8.42 -6.03
C PRO A 16 21.11 7.35 -5.12
N LEU A 17 20.31 6.45 -5.70
CA LEU A 17 19.50 5.50 -4.94
C LEU A 17 20.32 4.58 -4.03
N GLY A 18 21.51 4.15 -4.46
CA GLY A 18 22.41 3.32 -3.64
C GLY A 18 23.15 4.07 -2.52
N LYS A 19 22.95 5.39 -2.37
CA LYS A 19 23.55 6.20 -1.31
C LYS A 19 22.53 6.70 -0.28
N LEU A 20 21.25 6.40 -0.48
CA LEU A 20 20.21 6.81 0.45
C LEU A 20 20.31 5.95 1.72
N THR A 21 20.33 6.60 2.88
CA THR A 21 20.45 5.90 4.17
C THR A 21 19.08 5.68 4.81
N GLN A 22 18.96 4.62 5.60
CA GLN A 22 17.76 4.37 6.41
C GLN A 22 17.45 5.53 7.37
N SER A 23 18.48 6.21 7.89
CA SER A 23 18.31 7.38 8.75
C SER A 23 17.69 8.56 8.00
N GLN A 24 18.05 8.76 6.72
CA GLN A 24 17.46 9.79 5.88
C GLN A 24 15.99 9.48 5.55
N ILE A 25 15.66 8.22 5.24
CA ILE A 25 14.27 7.79 5.01
C ILE A 25 13.42 7.98 6.27
N LYS A 26 13.93 7.56 7.43
CA LYS A 26 13.28 7.75 8.74
C LYS A 26 13.04 9.23 9.05
N ALA A 27 14.03 10.07 8.76
CA ALA A 27 13.92 11.51 8.85
C ALA A 27 12.84 12.09 7.91
N GLY A 28 12.69 11.54 6.70
CA GLY A 28 11.61 11.88 5.79
C GLY A 28 10.23 11.53 6.34
N TYR A 29 10.07 10.33 6.92
CA TYR A 29 8.82 9.91 7.56
C TYR A 29 8.43 10.84 8.70
N GLN A 30 9.38 11.21 9.57
CA GLN A 30 9.13 12.16 10.66
C GLN A 30 8.64 13.52 10.14
N ALA A 31 9.25 14.03 9.06
CA ALA A 31 8.82 15.29 8.46
C ALA A 31 7.40 15.21 7.88
N LEU A 32 7.02 14.09 7.26
CA LEU A 32 5.64 13.86 6.81
C LEU A 32 4.67 13.67 7.97
N ASN A 33 5.13 13.14 9.11
CA ASN A 33 4.31 13.08 10.32
C ASN A 33 3.97 14.49 10.82
N ASP A 34 4.95 15.40 10.85
CA ASP A 34 4.73 16.78 11.24
C ASP A 34 3.75 17.50 10.27
N VAL A 35 3.84 17.20 8.96
CA VAL A 35 2.87 17.68 7.95
C VAL A 35 1.46 17.16 8.27
N SER A 36 1.32 15.85 8.50
CA SER A 36 0.05 15.21 8.86
C SER A 36 -0.60 15.85 10.08
N ASP A 37 0.18 16.09 11.14
CA ASP A 37 -0.32 16.72 12.38
C ASP A 37 -0.89 18.12 12.11
N CYS A 38 -0.23 18.90 11.25
CA CYS A 38 -0.73 20.21 10.84
C CYS A 38 -2.07 20.10 10.06
N LEU A 39 -2.20 19.12 9.16
CA LEU A 39 -3.44 18.93 8.39
C LEU A 39 -4.62 18.54 9.28
N GLU A 40 -4.39 17.67 10.27
CA GLU A 40 -5.41 17.27 11.23
C GLU A 40 -5.84 18.44 12.14
N GLU A 41 -4.91 19.28 12.58
CA GLU A 41 -5.23 20.49 13.33
C GLU A 41 -6.06 21.49 12.49
N LEU A 42 -5.69 21.71 11.23
CA LEU A 42 -6.45 22.58 10.32
C LEU A 42 -7.86 22.06 10.09
N LYS A 43 -8.02 20.74 9.93
CA LYS A 43 -9.32 20.08 9.76
C LYS A 43 -10.20 20.21 11.00
N LYS A 44 -9.63 20.09 12.20
CA LYS A 44 -10.37 20.30 13.46
C LYS A 44 -10.87 21.73 13.58
N LEU A 45 -10.05 22.72 13.24
CA LEU A 45 -10.43 24.13 13.27
C LEU A 45 -11.58 24.46 12.32
N THR A 46 -11.54 23.95 11.08
CA THR A 46 -12.61 24.17 10.09
C THR A 46 -13.92 23.46 10.46
N ALA A 47 -13.84 22.30 11.13
CA ALA A 47 -15.03 21.61 11.63
C ALA A 47 -15.75 22.41 12.74
N THR A 48 -15.01 23.00 13.68
CA THR A 48 -15.58 23.84 14.75
C THR A 48 -16.32 25.08 14.25
N ASP A 49 -15.85 25.71 13.17
CA ASP A 49 -16.50 26.89 12.58
C ASP A 49 -17.90 26.56 12.01
N SER A 50 -18.09 25.35 11.48
CA SER A 50 -19.32 24.92 10.82
C SER A 50 -20.49 24.62 11.79
N THR A 51 -20.18 24.21 13.02
CA THR A 51 -21.18 23.87 14.06
C THR A 51 -21.86 25.06 14.74
N THR A 52 -21.45 26.30 14.46
CA THR A 52 -21.94 27.50 15.18
C THR A 52 -23.08 28.26 14.49
N THR A 53 -23.70 27.72 13.44
CA THR A 53 -24.60 28.50 12.55
C THR A 53 -26.11 28.34 12.80
N THR A 54 -26.55 27.84 13.96
CA THR A 54 -28.00 27.69 14.27
C THR A 54 -28.47 28.26 15.62
N GLY A 55 -27.71 29.16 16.26
CA GLY A 55 -28.13 29.78 17.53
C GLY A 55 -27.81 31.26 17.67
N LYS A 56 -28.85 32.10 17.58
CA LYS A 56 -28.97 33.51 18.04
C LYS A 56 -27.70 34.37 18.06
N LYS A 57 -27.64 35.30 17.09
CA LYS A 57 -26.74 36.46 17.03
C LYS A 57 -26.80 37.30 18.33
N THR A 58 -25.85 37.11 19.24
CA THR A 58 -25.31 38.20 20.09
C THR A 58 -24.02 37.74 20.76
N ARG A 59 -22.95 38.57 20.61
CA ARG A 59 -21.56 38.44 21.13
C ARG A 59 -20.62 37.53 20.32
N ASN A 60 -19.76 38.11 19.46
CA ASN A 60 -18.45 37.52 19.08
C ASN A 60 -17.65 38.43 18.11
N VAL A 61 -16.94 39.44 18.63
CA VAL A 61 -15.91 40.17 17.86
C VAL A 61 -14.50 39.83 18.35
N LYS A 62 -14.31 39.46 19.63
CA LYS A 62 -12.99 39.09 20.20
C LYS A 62 -12.50 37.65 19.93
N ARG A 63 -13.40 36.70 19.61
CA ARG A 63 -13.02 35.29 19.29
C ARG A 63 -12.51 35.10 17.85
N LYS A 64 -12.99 35.90 16.90
CA LYS A 64 -12.61 35.75 15.47
C LYS A 64 -11.13 36.09 15.18
N SER A 65 -10.52 37.00 15.94
CA SER A 65 -9.12 37.38 15.72
C SER A 65 -8.13 36.32 16.21
N SER A 66 -8.46 35.60 17.29
CA SER A 66 -7.59 34.54 17.83
C SER A 66 -7.53 33.33 16.91
N ASP A 67 -8.67 32.91 16.35
CA ASP A 67 -8.71 31.72 15.48
C ASP A 67 -8.05 31.99 14.13
N ALA A 68 -8.16 33.21 13.59
CA ALA A 68 -7.43 33.63 12.39
C ALA A 68 -5.90 33.64 12.62
N SER A 69 -5.45 34.10 13.79
CA SER A 69 -4.02 34.08 14.13
C SER A 69 -3.48 32.67 14.34
N LEU A 70 -4.26 31.78 14.97
CA LEU A 70 -3.92 30.38 15.18
C LEU A 70 -3.85 29.62 13.85
N LYS A 71 -4.84 29.81 12.98
CA LYS A 71 -4.85 29.22 11.63
C LYS A 71 -3.62 29.63 10.83
N ARG A 72 -3.23 30.91 10.89
CA ARG A 72 -2.01 31.40 10.23
C ARG A 72 -0.76 30.73 10.79
N ALA A 73 -0.65 30.61 12.12
CA ALA A 73 0.47 29.92 12.75
C ALA A 73 0.59 28.45 12.34
N ILE A 74 -0.53 27.74 12.18
CA ILE A 74 -0.53 26.34 11.72
C ILE A 74 -0.15 26.27 10.23
N GLN A 75 -0.60 27.21 9.39
CA GLN A 75 -0.20 27.29 7.99
C GLN A 75 1.31 27.56 7.84
N ASP A 76 1.87 28.43 8.66
CA ASP A 76 3.31 28.69 8.69
C ASP A 76 4.09 27.45 9.13
N ARG A 77 3.59 26.72 10.13
CA ARG A 77 4.16 25.43 10.58
C ARG A 77 4.08 24.35 9.51
N LEU A 78 2.95 24.26 8.79
CA LEU A 78 2.76 23.34 7.67
C LEU A 78 3.77 23.62 6.56
N LEU A 79 3.96 24.89 6.19
CA LEU A 79 4.96 25.30 5.20
C LEU A 79 6.37 24.91 5.65
N GLN A 80 6.71 25.14 6.92
CA GLN A 80 8.01 24.74 7.46
C GLN A 80 8.20 23.22 7.46
N ALA A 81 7.17 22.45 7.78
CA ALA A 81 7.20 20.99 7.73
C ALA A 81 7.41 20.47 6.29
N CYS A 82 6.72 21.06 5.30
CA CYS A 82 6.93 20.74 3.88
C CYS A 82 8.36 21.07 3.43
N ASN A 83 8.88 22.25 3.81
CA ASN A 83 10.26 22.64 3.52
C ASN A 83 11.28 21.67 4.15
N ASN A 84 11.04 21.23 5.39
CA ASN A 84 11.86 20.24 6.07
C ASN A 84 11.84 18.89 5.34
N PHE A 85 10.69 18.46 4.84
CA PHE A 85 10.56 17.24 4.04
C PHE A 85 11.36 17.34 2.72
N TYR A 86 11.14 18.39 1.92
CA TYR A 86 11.86 18.57 0.65
C TYR A 86 13.36 18.83 0.80
N THR A 87 13.81 19.29 1.97
CA THR A 87 15.24 19.40 2.30
C THR A 87 15.85 18.02 2.60
N ARG A 88 15.11 17.12 3.25
CA ARG A 88 15.57 15.78 3.63
C ARG A 88 15.48 14.79 2.47
N ILE A 89 14.42 14.88 1.66
CA ILE A 89 14.16 14.01 0.52
C ILE A 89 14.31 14.85 -0.75
N PRO A 90 15.38 14.64 -1.54
CA PRO A 90 15.64 15.46 -2.72
C PRO A 90 14.57 15.27 -3.79
N HIS A 91 14.00 16.38 -4.23
CA HIS A 91 13.02 16.43 -5.31
C HIS A 91 13.53 17.28 -6.47
N ASP A 92 13.06 16.95 -7.68
CA ASP A 92 13.28 17.72 -8.89
C ASP A 92 11.96 18.30 -9.39
N PHE A 93 11.72 19.57 -9.06
CA PHE A 93 10.55 20.32 -9.54
C PHE A 93 10.90 21.22 -10.75
N GLY A 94 12.10 21.09 -11.33
CA GLY A 94 12.62 22.00 -12.33
C GLY A 94 12.67 23.44 -11.82
N MET A 95 12.07 24.37 -12.56
CA MET A 95 12.01 25.80 -12.22
C MET A 95 10.78 26.18 -11.39
N ARG A 96 9.93 25.21 -11.02
CA ARG A 96 8.71 25.46 -10.24
C ARG A 96 9.02 25.49 -8.76
N VAL A 97 8.25 26.28 -8.03
CA VAL A 97 8.27 26.27 -6.57
C VAL A 97 7.79 24.90 -6.08
N PRO A 98 8.46 24.26 -5.10
CA PRO A 98 7.97 23.04 -4.48
C PRO A 98 6.51 23.19 -4.03
N PRO A 99 5.61 22.26 -4.38
CA PRO A 99 4.20 22.34 -4.03
C PRO A 99 4.01 22.18 -2.52
N LEU A 100 2.93 22.74 -1.96
CA LEU A 100 2.58 22.50 -0.56
C LEU A 100 1.89 21.13 -0.43
N ILE A 101 2.23 20.37 0.61
CA ILE A 101 1.56 19.09 0.92
C ILE A 101 0.36 19.40 1.83
N ASP A 102 -0.75 19.84 1.24
CA ASP A 102 -1.92 20.35 1.96
C ASP A 102 -3.18 19.47 1.87
N THR A 103 -3.10 18.35 1.16
CA THR A 103 -4.18 17.38 1.02
C THR A 103 -3.75 15.98 1.48
N PRO A 104 -4.69 15.14 1.95
CA PRO A 104 -4.41 13.74 2.28
C PRO A 104 -3.82 12.95 1.10
N ASP A 105 -4.25 13.25 -0.13
CA ASP A 105 -3.76 12.57 -1.34
C ASP A 105 -2.33 12.97 -1.70
N ALA A 106 -1.97 14.26 -1.54
CA ALA A 106 -0.60 14.71 -1.69
C ALA A 106 0.30 14.05 -0.63
N LEU A 107 -0.13 14.01 0.63
CA LEU A 107 0.59 13.32 1.70
C LEU A 107 0.79 11.82 1.38
N LYS A 108 -0.26 11.15 0.90
CA LYS A 108 -0.19 9.74 0.51
C LYS A 108 0.81 9.50 -0.63
N THR A 109 0.86 10.40 -1.61
CA THR A 109 1.82 10.33 -2.72
C THR A 109 3.26 10.36 -2.22
N GLU A 110 3.55 11.26 -1.28
CA GLU A 110 4.89 11.39 -0.67
C GLU A 110 5.23 10.21 0.25
N LEU A 111 4.23 9.64 0.94
CA LEU A 111 4.42 8.40 1.71
C LEU A 111 4.76 7.22 0.80
N ASP A 112 4.08 7.11 -0.34
CA ASP A 112 4.36 6.05 -1.31
C ASP A 112 5.74 6.22 -1.95
N LEU A 113 6.24 7.46 -2.10
CA LEU A 113 7.64 7.72 -2.46
C LEU A 113 8.61 7.16 -1.41
N LEU A 114 8.41 7.48 -0.13
CA LEU A 114 9.29 6.98 0.95
C LEU A 114 9.29 5.45 1.04
N LYS A 115 8.14 4.80 0.89
CA LYS A 115 8.06 3.32 0.85
C LYS A 115 8.86 2.75 -0.31
N ALA A 116 8.70 3.33 -1.51
CA ALA A 116 9.42 2.86 -2.69
C ALA A 116 10.94 3.07 -2.54
N LEU A 117 11.38 4.18 -1.94
CA LEU A 117 12.78 4.42 -1.62
C LEU A 117 13.32 3.39 -0.61
N GLU A 118 12.54 3.03 0.40
CA GLU A 118 12.91 1.99 1.38
C GLU A 118 13.05 0.60 0.74
N ASP A 119 12.11 0.20 -0.13
CA ASP A 119 12.19 -1.07 -0.85
C ASP A 119 13.38 -1.09 -1.82
N ILE A 120 13.70 0.04 -2.46
CA ILE A 120 14.87 0.18 -3.34
C ILE A 120 16.17 0.10 -2.54
N GLU A 121 16.26 0.75 -1.38
CA GLU A 121 17.44 0.66 -0.49
C GLU A 121 17.72 -0.78 -0.09
N VAL A 122 16.68 -1.53 0.29
CA VAL A 122 16.82 -2.96 0.57
C VAL A 122 17.22 -3.75 -0.67
N ALA A 123 16.64 -3.44 -1.84
CA ALA A 123 17.03 -4.10 -3.08
C ALA A 123 18.52 -3.89 -3.41
N PHE A 124 19.05 -2.68 -3.22
CA PHE A 124 20.48 -2.42 -3.36
C PHE A 124 21.31 -3.19 -2.33
N SER A 125 20.87 -3.23 -1.08
CA SER A 125 21.52 -4.05 -0.05
C SER A 125 21.61 -5.53 -0.45
N ILE A 126 20.53 -6.10 -1.01
CA ILE A 126 20.49 -7.48 -1.53
C ILE A 126 21.44 -7.67 -2.72
N ILE A 127 21.54 -6.69 -3.63
CA ILE A 127 22.43 -6.75 -4.81
C ILE A 127 23.91 -6.67 -4.42
N GLU A 128 24.24 -5.86 -3.41
CA GLU A 128 25.61 -5.70 -2.93
C GLU A 128 26.06 -6.85 -2.01
N MET A 129 25.13 -7.62 -1.44
CA MET A 129 25.44 -8.87 -0.74
C MET A 129 26.17 -9.85 -1.66
N ASP A 130 27.25 -10.43 -1.15
CA ASP A 130 28.04 -11.45 -1.84
C ASP A 130 28.58 -11.06 -3.23
N LYS A 131 28.62 -9.76 -3.54
CA LYS A 131 29.04 -9.24 -4.86
C LYS A 131 30.45 -9.66 -5.28
N ASN A 132 31.31 -9.99 -4.30
CA ASN A 132 32.67 -10.45 -4.53
C ASN A 132 32.76 -11.94 -4.88
N ILE A 133 31.67 -12.71 -4.77
CA ILE A 133 31.62 -14.11 -5.19
C ILE A 133 31.52 -14.14 -6.73
N THR A 134 32.61 -14.58 -7.37
CA THR A 134 32.76 -14.63 -8.83
C THR A 134 32.34 -15.95 -9.45
N ASP A 135 32.21 -17.01 -8.64
CA ASP A 135 31.99 -18.38 -9.12
C ASP A 135 30.52 -18.68 -9.44
N LEU A 136 29.64 -17.70 -9.24
CA LEU A 136 28.20 -17.78 -9.52
C LEU A 136 27.79 -16.68 -10.50
N HIS A 137 26.85 -16.99 -11.38
CA HIS A 137 26.27 -15.99 -12.25
C HIS A 137 25.55 -14.92 -11.40
N PRO A 138 25.66 -13.62 -11.74
CA PRO A 138 25.08 -12.54 -10.92
C PRO A 138 23.57 -12.68 -10.64
N ALA A 139 22.82 -13.24 -11.60
CA ALA A 139 21.39 -13.49 -11.41
C ALA A 139 21.12 -14.56 -10.34
N ASP A 140 21.91 -15.65 -10.33
CA ASP A 140 21.77 -16.74 -9.37
C ASP A 140 22.16 -16.28 -7.96
N ARG A 141 23.21 -15.45 -7.86
CA ARG A 141 23.57 -14.80 -6.60
C ARG A 141 22.42 -13.93 -6.08
N ASN A 142 21.89 -13.03 -6.91
CA ASN A 142 20.77 -12.18 -6.50
C ASN A 142 19.53 -13.00 -6.11
N TYR A 143 19.24 -14.09 -6.83
CA TYR A 143 18.18 -15.02 -6.51
C TYR A 143 18.38 -15.66 -5.13
N ASN A 144 19.59 -16.16 -4.85
CA ASN A 144 19.92 -16.74 -3.54
C ASN A 144 19.75 -15.73 -2.40
N ASN A 145 20.14 -14.46 -2.62
CA ASN A 145 20.02 -13.38 -1.63
C ASN A 145 18.55 -12.97 -1.36
N LEU A 146 17.59 -13.36 -2.21
CA LEU A 146 16.16 -13.17 -1.90
C LEU A 146 15.69 -14.11 -0.77
N HIS A 147 16.40 -15.21 -0.55
CA HIS A 147 16.00 -16.27 0.38
C HIS A 147 14.53 -16.72 0.16
N CYS A 148 14.11 -16.75 -1.10
CA CYS A 148 12.77 -17.08 -1.53
C CYS A 148 12.87 -17.99 -2.75
N ASP A 149 12.36 -19.21 -2.63
CA ASP A 149 12.25 -20.13 -3.75
C ASP A 149 11.08 -19.71 -4.64
N ILE A 150 11.34 -19.55 -5.94
CA ILE A 150 10.38 -19.07 -6.94
C ILE A 150 10.31 -20.10 -8.05
N LYS A 151 9.22 -20.85 -8.11
CA LYS A 151 9.05 -21.95 -9.06
C LYS A 151 7.94 -21.63 -10.06
N PRO A 152 8.16 -21.75 -11.39
CA PRO A 152 7.11 -21.54 -12.35
C PRO A 152 6.01 -22.60 -12.18
N ILE A 153 4.76 -22.16 -12.16
CA ILE A 153 3.61 -23.08 -12.16
C ILE A 153 3.41 -23.55 -13.60
N LYS A 154 3.31 -24.87 -13.79
CA LYS A 154 3.14 -25.47 -15.11
C LYS A 154 1.83 -24.99 -15.76
N ALA A 155 1.91 -24.66 -17.06
CA ALA A 155 0.76 -24.33 -17.86
C ALA A 155 -0.32 -25.44 -17.81
N GLY A 156 -1.56 -25.04 -17.57
CA GLY A 156 -2.72 -25.92 -17.44
C GLY A 156 -2.87 -26.58 -16.08
N ALA A 157 -1.98 -26.36 -15.12
CA ALA A 157 -2.12 -26.87 -13.75
C ALA A 157 -3.35 -26.30 -13.04
N LYS A 158 -3.91 -27.04 -12.07
CA LYS A 158 -5.09 -26.65 -11.28
C LYS A 158 -4.94 -25.22 -10.72
N MET A 159 -3.79 -24.93 -10.10
CA MET A 159 -3.56 -23.63 -9.48
C MET A 159 -3.44 -22.48 -10.49
N GLU A 160 -2.80 -22.69 -11.65
CA GLU A 160 -2.74 -21.66 -12.69
C GLU A 160 -4.15 -21.29 -13.21
N ARG A 161 -5.03 -22.30 -13.39
CA ARG A 161 -6.42 -22.07 -13.79
C ARG A 161 -7.18 -21.27 -12.73
N ILE A 162 -7.03 -21.64 -11.45
CA ILE A 162 -7.64 -20.91 -10.33
C ILE A 162 -7.18 -19.46 -10.33
N ILE A 163 -5.89 -19.18 -10.52
CA ILE A 163 -5.35 -17.81 -10.56
C ILE A 163 -5.94 -17.03 -11.73
N LYS A 164 -5.97 -17.60 -12.94
CA LYS A 164 -6.55 -16.97 -14.14
C LYS A 164 -8.04 -16.67 -13.95
N ASP A 165 -8.78 -17.62 -13.38
CA ASP A 165 -10.20 -17.44 -13.08
C ASP A 165 -10.41 -16.36 -12.00
N TYR A 166 -9.59 -16.36 -10.95
CA TYR A 166 -9.68 -15.38 -9.88
C TYR A 166 -9.45 -13.95 -10.39
N ILE A 167 -8.45 -13.73 -11.26
CA ILE A 167 -8.21 -12.43 -11.90
C ILE A 167 -9.41 -12.02 -12.75
N ARG A 168 -9.89 -12.91 -13.62
CA ARG A 168 -11.01 -12.62 -14.53
C ARG A 168 -12.32 -12.34 -13.80
N MET A 169 -12.64 -13.13 -12.77
CA MET A 169 -13.90 -13.00 -12.03
C MET A 169 -13.91 -11.77 -11.11
N THR A 170 -12.73 -11.35 -10.63
CA THR A 170 -12.62 -10.25 -9.67
C THR A 170 -12.06 -8.96 -10.26
N HIS A 171 -12.14 -8.81 -11.60
CA HIS A 171 -11.92 -7.54 -12.26
C HIS A 171 -13.14 -6.63 -12.01
N ALA A 172 -12.94 -5.58 -11.23
CA ALA A 172 -13.99 -4.63 -10.89
C ALA A 172 -14.55 -3.90 -12.12
N PRO A 173 -15.89 -3.78 -12.26
CA PRO A 173 -16.52 -3.06 -13.37
C PRO A 173 -16.15 -1.58 -13.46
N THR A 174 -15.80 -0.94 -12.33
CA THR A 174 -15.38 0.48 -12.30
C THR A 174 -13.92 0.69 -12.70
N HIS A 175 -13.16 -0.37 -12.95
CA HIS A 175 -11.76 -0.31 -13.40
C HIS A 175 -11.69 -0.79 -14.86
N ASP A 176 -12.47 -0.15 -15.74
CA ASP A 176 -12.69 -0.54 -17.13
C ASP A 176 -11.67 0.03 -18.12
N SER A 177 -10.77 0.90 -17.67
CA SER A 177 -9.71 1.52 -18.49
C SER A 177 -8.65 0.54 -18.99
N TYR A 178 -8.59 -0.67 -18.43
CA TYR A 178 -7.69 -1.74 -18.87
C TYR A 178 -8.28 -3.13 -18.65
N GLU A 179 -7.74 -4.11 -19.37
CA GLU A 179 -7.92 -5.54 -19.11
C GLU A 179 -6.62 -6.17 -18.63
N LEU A 180 -6.74 -7.26 -17.86
CA LEU A 180 -5.60 -7.99 -17.31
C LEU A 180 -5.41 -9.33 -18.02
N GLU A 181 -4.22 -9.56 -18.56
CA GLU A 181 -3.78 -10.85 -19.08
C GLU A 181 -2.72 -11.45 -18.17
N VAL A 182 -2.89 -12.73 -17.82
CA VAL A 182 -1.89 -13.50 -17.05
C VAL A 182 -0.82 -14.05 -18.00
N LEU A 183 0.41 -13.55 -17.86
CA LEU A 183 1.55 -14.04 -18.64
C LEU A 183 2.20 -15.26 -17.99
N GLN A 184 2.56 -15.13 -16.71
CA GLN A 184 3.29 -16.15 -15.96
C GLN A 184 2.80 -16.20 -14.51
N THR A 185 2.85 -17.39 -13.93
CA THR A 185 2.53 -17.62 -12.53
C THR A 185 3.65 -18.41 -11.87
N PHE A 186 3.98 -18.03 -10.64
CA PHE A 186 5.04 -18.63 -9.86
C PHE A 186 4.50 -19.00 -8.48
N GLU A 187 4.91 -20.15 -7.98
CA GLU A 187 4.78 -20.51 -6.58
C GLU A 187 5.96 -19.95 -5.80
N LEU A 188 5.67 -19.37 -4.64
CA LEU A 188 6.65 -18.76 -3.75
C LEU A 188 6.78 -19.60 -2.48
N CYS A 189 8.01 -19.82 -2.05
CA CYS A 189 8.32 -20.34 -0.73
C CYS A 189 9.41 -19.49 -0.10
N LYS A 190 9.01 -18.54 0.77
CA LYS A 190 9.95 -17.68 1.48
C LYS A 190 10.46 -18.36 2.75
N SER A 191 11.78 -18.42 2.89
CA SER A 191 12.44 -19.07 4.03
C SER A 191 12.01 -18.41 5.34
N GLY A 192 11.61 -19.21 6.34
CA GLY A 192 11.22 -18.72 7.66
C GLY A 192 9.77 -18.23 7.78
N GLU A 193 9.07 -17.92 6.67
CA GLU A 193 7.69 -17.41 6.74
C GLU A 193 6.71 -18.46 7.28
N THR A 194 6.89 -19.73 6.90
CA THR A 194 5.97 -20.80 7.34
C THR A 194 6.14 -21.11 8.82
N GLU A 195 7.37 -21.04 9.33
CA GLU A 195 7.72 -21.35 10.72
C GLU A 195 7.22 -20.28 11.70
N VAL A 196 7.20 -19.02 11.28
CA VAL A 196 6.73 -17.90 12.09
C VAL A 196 5.24 -17.58 11.87
N PHE A 197 4.59 -18.27 10.93
CA PHE A 197 3.21 -18.00 10.54
C PHE A 197 2.25 -18.19 11.72
N LYS A 198 1.46 -17.16 11.99
CA LYS A 198 0.43 -17.15 13.03
C LYS A 198 -0.94 -17.31 12.42
N ASP A 199 -1.52 -18.48 12.65
CA ASP A 199 -2.86 -18.80 12.23
C ASP A 199 -3.88 -18.54 13.35
N TYR A 200 -4.80 -17.63 13.07
CA TYR A 200 -5.95 -17.28 13.90
C TYR A 200 -7.28 -17.78 13.30
N GLY A 201 -7.22 -18.62 12.26
CA GLY A 201 -8.36 -19.08 11.47
C GLY A 201 -8.70 -18.13 10.31
N ARG A 202 -9.70 -18.51 9.51
CA ARG A 202 -10.15 -17.76 8.31
C ARG A 202 -8.95 -17.36 7.41
N ARG A 203 -8.22 -18.36 6.93
CA ARG A 203 -7.06 -18.17 6.04
C ARG A 203 -7.53 -17.95 4.61
N TRP A 204 -7.33 -16.75 4.08
CA TRP A 204 -7.78 -16.37 2.75
C TRP A 204 -6.60 -16.05 1.83
N LEU A 205 -6.76 -16.36 0.54
CA LEU A 205 -5.80 -16.02 -0.50
C LEU A 205 -6.19 -14.67 -1.13
N LEU A 206 -5.44 -13.62 -0.81
CA LEU A 206 -5.78 -12.24 -1.16
C LEU A 206 -4.71 -11.56 -2.00
N TRP A 207 -5.13 -10.60 -2.82
CA TRP A 207 -4.27 -9.86 -3.74
C TRP A 207 -3.52 -8.74 -3.03
N HIS A 208 -2.23 -8.65 -3.30
CA HIS A 208 -1.38 -7.50 -2.99
C HIS A 208 -0.69 -7.01 -4.26
N GLY A 209 -0.89 -5.74 -4.60
CA GLY A 209 -0.21 -5.09 -5.72
C GLY A 209 0.83 -4.09 -5.23
N SER A 210 1.94 -4.01 -5.94
CA SER A 210 3.02 -3.06 -5.67
C SER A 210 3.79 -2.77 -6.96
N ARG A 211 4.52 -1.66 -6.99
CA ARG A 211 5.32 -1.25 -8.15
C ARG A 211 6.41 -2.28 -8.44
N MET A 212 6.76 -2.41 -9.72
CA MET A 212 7.79 -3.35 -10.19
C MET A 212 9.11 -3.25 -9.38
N SER A 213 9.56 -2.03 -9.03
CA SER A 213 10.80 -1.84 -8.26
C SER A 213 10.78 -2.46 -6.87
N ASN A 214 9.61 -2.61 -6.26
CA ASN A 214 9.48 -2.94 -4.85
C ASN A 214 9.59 -4.44 -4.61
N TRP A 215 9.35 -5.27 -5.65
CA TRP A 215 9.30 -6.72 -5.52
C TRP A 215 10.61 -7.36 -5.08
N MET A 216 11.77 -6.79 -5.44
CA MET A 216 13.04 -7.31 -4.94
C MET A 216 13.16 -7.16 -3.42
N GLY A 217 12.76 -5.99 -2.89
CA GLY A 217 12.68 -5.75 -1.45
C GLY A 217 11.65 -6.66 -0.78
N ILE A 218 10.44 -6.76 -1.33
CA ILE A 218 9.34 -7.59 -0.79
C ILE A 218 9.72 -9.07 -0.78
N LEU A 219 10.25 -9.62 -1.87
CA LEU A 219 10.67 -11.03 -1.94
C LEU A 219 11.86 -11.29 -0.99
N GLY A 220 12.79 -10.34 -0.87
CA GLY A 220 13.95 -10.45 0.00
C GLY A 220 13.63 -10.39 1.49
N ARG A 221 12.71 -9.51 1.93
CA ARG A 221 12.43 -9.26 3.36
C ARG A 221 11.04 -9.64 3.85
N GLY A 222 10.10 -9.91 2.93
CA GLY A 222 8.68 -10.08 3.22
C GLY A 222 7.94 -8.74 3.19
N LEU A 223 6.61 -8.80 3.30
CA LEU A 223 5.77 -7.60 3.45
C LEU A 223 6.00 -6.95 4.82
N LYS A 224 6.05 -5.63 4.87
CA LYS A 224 6.26 -4.86 6.11
C LYS A 224 5.10 -3.93 6.41
N ILE A 225 4.90 -3.69 7.70
CA ILE A 225 4.05 -2.61 8.20
C ILE A 225 4.87 -1.32 8.15
N ALA A 226 4.21 -0.21 7.83
CA ALA A 226 4.83 1.10 7.86
C ALA A 226 5.46 1.40 9.24
N PRO A 227 6.64 2.06 9.26
CA PRO A 227 7.37 2.26 10.50
C PRO A 227 6.63 3.22 11.47
N PRO A 228 6.94 3.19 12.78
CA PRO A 228 6.31 4.05 13.78
C PRO A 228 6.40 5.56 13.45
N GLU A 229 7.46 5.98 12.76
CA GLU A 229 7.72 7.36 12.39
C GLU A 229 6.86 7.86 11.21
N ALA A 230 6.25 6.96 10.42
CA ALA A 230 5.35 7.36 9.35
C ALA A 230 4.05 7.97 9.93
N PRO A 231 3.40 8.95 9.28
CA PRO A 231 2.04 9.33 9.67
C PRO A 231 1.05 8.19 9.50
N SER A 232 0.02 8.15 10.34
CA SER A 232 -1.16 7.28 10.13
C SER A 232 -2.10 7.84 9.06
N THR A 233 -2.12 9.16 8.88
CA THR A 233 -2.84 9.84 7.80
C THR A 233 -2.27 9.42 6.45
N GLY A 234 -3.13 8.99 5.54
CA GLY A 234 -2.75 8.35 4.27
C GLY A 234 -3.01 6.84 4.24
N TYR A 235 -3.27 6.21 5.38
CA TYR A 235 -3.73 4.83 5.51
C TYR A 235 -5.17 4.80 6.00
N MET A 236 -6.11 4.25 5.22
CA MET A 236 -7.55 4.35 5.53
C MET A 236 -7.94 3.68 6.87
N PHE A 237 -7.22 2.62 7.26
CA PHE A 237 -7.45 1.84 8.47
C PHE A 237 -6.17 1.72 9.31
N GLY A 238 -5.37 2.79 9.38
CA GLY A 238 -4.11 2.81 10.12
C GLY A 238 -2.99 1.96 9.48
N LYS A 239 -1.85 1.88 10.17
CA LYS A 239 -0.64 1.23 9.65
C LYS A 239 -0.74 -0.29 9.74
N GLY A 240 -0.97 -0.94 8.60
CA GLY A 240 -1.00 -2.39 8.47
C GLY A 240 -0.62 -2.81 7.06
N VAL A 241 -0.67 -4.11 6.78
CA VAL A 241 -0.51 -4.62 5.41
C VAL A 241 -1.89 -4.78 4.78
N TYR A 242 -2.09 -4.16 3.62
CA TYR A 242 -3.37 -4.07 2.93
C TYR A 242 -3.47 -5.11 1.81
N PHE A 243 -4.63 -5.75 1.75
CA PHE A 243 -4.99 -6.75 0.76
C PHE A 243 -6.40 -6.50 0.22
N ALA A 244 -6.69 -7.04 -0.97
CA ALA A 244 -8.01 -7.02 -1.57
C ALA A 244 -8.43 -8.41 -2.09
N ASP A 245 -9.73 -8.67 -2.09
CA ASP A 245 -10.35 -9.80 -2.80
C ASP A 245 -10.62 -9.47 -4.29
N CYS A 246 -10.54 -8.19 -4.66
CA CYS A 246 -10.66 -7.69 -6.03
C CYS A 246 -9.28 -7.55 -6.70
N ALA A 247 -9.05 -8.30 -7.78
CA ALA A 247 -7.78 -8.27 -8.52
C ALA A 247 -7.46 -6.88 -9.07
N SER A 248 -8.39 -6.22 -9.78
CA SER A 248 -8.08 -4.92 -10.41
C SER A 248 -7.90 -3.79 -9.39
N LYS A 249 -8.48 -3.90 -8.19
CA LYS A 249 -8.19 -2.97 -7.09
C LYS A 249 -6.72 -3.04 -6.69
N SER A 250 -6.18 -4.24 -6.45
CA SER A 250 -4.76 -4.40 -6.16
C SER A 250 -3.89 -4.09 -7.39
N ALA A 251 -4.37 -4.36 -8.61
CA ALA A 251 -3.65 -4.07 -9.84
C ALA A 251 -3.34 -2.57 -10.02
N ASN A 252 -4.21 -1.67 -9.56
CA ASN A 252 -3.95 -0.22 -9.60
C ASN A 252 -2.69 0.20 -8.80
N TYR A 253 -2.26 -0.59 -7.81
CA TYR A 253 -1.04 -0.33 -7.04
C TYR A 253 0.25 -0.75 -7.77
N THR A 254 0.15 -1.40 -8.93
CA THR A 254 1.31 -1.72 -9.76
C THR A 254 1.86 -0.48 -10.50
N HIS A 255 1.04 0.56 -10.68
CA HIS A 255 1.35 1.79 -11.41
C HIS A 255 1.95 1.55 -12.81
N VAL A 256 1.50 0.49 -13.49
CA VAL A 256 1.79 0.27 -14.91
C VAL A 256 1.20 1.38 -15.77
N THR A 257 1.78 1.63 -16.93
CA THR A 257 1.31 2.62 -17.90
C THR A 257 1.18 1.96 -19.27
N SER A 258 0.57 2.64 -20.24
CA SER A 258 0.50 2.10 -21.60
C SER A 258 1.87 1.94 -22.29
N SER A 259 2.89 2.67 -21.85
CA SER A 259 4.27 2.54 -22.32
C SER A 259 5.08 1.48 -21.56
N ASN A 260 4.59 1.04 -20.40
CA ASN A 260 5.19 0.00 -19.58
C ASN A 260 4.07 -0.82 -18.94
N ASP A 261 3.51 -1.73 -19.75
CA ASP A 261 2.25 -2.41 -19.53
C ASP A 261 2.39 -3.74 -18.77
N ILE A 262 3.58 -4.05 -18.25
CA ILE A 262 3.85 -5.27 -17.49
C ILE A 262 3.92 -4.95 -16.00
N GLY A 263 3.06 -5.60 -15.22
CA GLY A 263 3.00 -5.50 -13.76
C GLY A 263 3.18 -6.85 -13.08
N ILE A 264 3.42 -6.81 -11.77
CA ILE A 264 3.48 -7.99 -10.92
C ILE A 264 2.56 -7.79 -9.73
N MET A 265 1.83 -8.84 -9.36
CA MET A 265 1.01 -8.92 -8.16
C MET A 265 1.32 -10.20 -7.40
N ALA A 266 1.10 -10.19 -6.09
CA ALA A 266 1.18 -11.38 -5.27
C ALA A 266 -0.20 -11.82 -4.78
N LEU A 267 -0.37 -13.14 -4.68
CA LEU A 267 -1.39 -13.76 -3.84
C LEU A 267 -0.73 -14.17 -2.53
N CYS A 268 -1.28 -13.67 -1.44
CA CYS A 268 -0.79 -13.91 -0.10
C CYS A 268 -1.84 -14.72 0.65
N GLU A 269 -1.42 -15.76 1.34
CA GLU A 269 -2.25 -16.38 2.36
C GLU A 269 -2.22 -15.50 3.60
N VAL A 270 -3.41 -15.02 3.98
CA VAL A 270 -3.59 -14.10 5.08
C VAL A 270 -4.49 -14.76 6.11
N SER A 271 -3.96 -14.98 7.30
CA SER A 271 -4.75 -15.40 8.46
C SER A 271 -5.52 -14.20 9.01
N LEU A 272 -6.79 -14.07 8.61
CA LEU A 272 -7.63 -12.96 9.02
C LEU A 272 -8.18 -13.13 10.45
N GLY A 273 -8.40 -14.37 10.88
CA GLY A 273 -9.14 -14.69 12.09
C GLY A 273 -10.49 -13.96 12.14
N GLU A 274 -10.85 -13.49 13.33
CA GLU A 274 -12.00 -12.63 13.51
C GLU A 274 -11.70 -11.17 13.12
N CYS A 275 -12.35 -10.70 12.05
CA CYS A 275 -12.22 -9.35 11.53
C CYS A 275 -13.03 -8.33 12.36
N ASN A 276 -12.45 -7.15 12.57
CA ASN A 276 -13.18 -5.93 12.92
C ASN A 276 -13.70 -5.27 11.64
N GLU A 277 -15.02 -5.26 11.44
CA GLU A 277 -15.62 -4.73 10.22
C GLU A 277 -15.88 -3.22 10.36
N LEU A 278 -15.39 -2.43 9.41
CA LEU A 278 -15.47 -0.96 9.43
C LEU A 278 -16.11 -0.43 8.14
N LEU A 279 -17.06 0.50 8.28
CA LEU A 279 -17.73 1.19 7.17
C LEU A 279 -16.98 2.44 6.70
N ASN A 280 -16.38 3.15 7.65
CA ASN A 280 -15.72 4.43 7.45
C ASN A 280 -14.22 4.29 7.76
N ALA A 281 -13.41 5.19 7.21
CA ALA A 281 -12.00 5.28 7.54
C ALA A 281 -11.79 5.47 9.05
N ASP A 282 -10.84 4.74 9.62
CA ASP A 282 -10.40 4.87 11.00
C ASP A 282 -8.88 4.75 11.05
N TYR A 283 -8.21 5.89 11.19
CA TYR A 283 -6.75 5.97 11.24
C TYR A 283 -6.12 5.26 12.45
N ASN A 284 -6.94 4.87 13.45
CA ASN A 284 -6.54 4.14 14.65
C ASN A 284 -7.00 2.68 14.65
N ALA A 285 -7.46 2.14 13.52
CA ALA A 285 -8.00 0.78 13.42
C ALA A 285 -6.97 -0.32 13.73
N ASN A 286 -5.68 0.01 13.79
CA ASN A 286 -4.63 -0.86 14.31
C ASN A 286 -4.79 -1.19 15.81
N ASN A 287 -5.55 -0.38 16.56
CA ASN A 287 -5.97 -0.70 17.93
C ASN A 287 -7.16 -1.66 17.91
N LEU A 288 -6.89 -2.91 17.58
CA LEU A 288 -7.91 -3.95 17.44
C LEU A 288 -8.69 -4.16 18.75
N PRO A 289 -10.04 -4.26 18.69
CA PRO A 289 -10.84 -4.68 19.82
C PRO A 289 -10.45 -6.09 20.30
N SER A 290 -10.75 -6.40 21.57
CA SER A 290 -10.49 -7.73 22.13
C SER A 290 -11.14 -8.84 21.30
N GLY A 291 -10.37 -9.88 20.99
CA GLY A 291 -10.80 -11.01 20.17
C GLY A 291 -10.78 -10.77 18.65
N LYS A 292 -10.37 -9.58 18.18
CA LYS A 292 -10.18 -9.28 16.76
C LYS A 292 -8.71 -9.39 16.36
N HIS A 293 -8.45 -9.82 15.13
CA HIS A 293 -7.10 -10.13 14.62
C HIS A 293 -6.76 -9.38 13.32
N SER A 294 -7.77 -8.81 12.66
CA SER A 294 -7.64 -8.07 11.41
C SER A 294 -8.77 -7.05 11.30
N VAL A 295 -8.67 -6.16 10.32
CA VAL A 295 -9.75 -5.25 9.92
C VAL A 295 -10.25 -5.64 8.54
N LYS A 296 -11.56 -5.53 8.36
CA LYS A 296 -12.22 -5.62 7.06
C LYS A 296 -12.93 -4.30 6.77
N GLY A 297 -12.41 -3.52 5.82
CA GLY A 297 -13.12 -2.38 5.27
C GLY A 297 -14.25 -2.89 4.38
N LEU A 298 -15.50 -2.57 4.73
CA LEU A 298 -16.68 -3.03 4.00
C LEU A 298 -16.90 -2.17 2.75
N GLY A 299 -16.82 -2.81 1.58
CA GLY A 299 -17.14 -2.19 0.29
C GLY A 299 -18.64 -2.27 -0.06
N SER A 300 -19.11 -1.40 -0.94
CA SER A 300 -20.44 -1.49 -1.58
C SER A 300 -20.56 -2.67 -2.54
N HIS A 301 -19.43 -3.26 -2.94
CA HIS A 301 -19.33 -4.46 -3.76
C HIS A 301 -18.40 -5.50 -3.11
N MET A 302 -18.70 -6.77 -3.34
CA MET A 302 -17.94 -7.92 -2.85
C MET A 302 -17.89 -9.04 -3.90
N THR A 303 -17.00 -10.00 -3.73
CA THR A 303 -17.01 -11.22 -4.56
C THR A 303 -18.15 -12.14 -4.12
N ASP A 304 -18.84 -12.76 -5.07
CA ASP A 304 -19.94 -13.71 -4.79
C ASP A 304 -19.44 -14.91 -3.96
N PRO A 305 -19.89 -15.07 -2.69
CA PRO A 305 -19.44 -16.17 -1.84
C PRO A 305 -19.83 -17.56 -2.32
N SER A 306 -20.85 -17.67 -3.19
CA SER A 306 -21.34 -18.96 -3.69
C SER A 306 -20.35 -19.68 -4.61
N THR A 307 -19.39 -18.94 -5.19
CA THR A 307 -18.38 -19.50 -6.10
C THR A 307 -16.99 -19.59 -5.48
N TRP A 308 -16.84 -19.26 -4.19
CA TRP A 308 -15.56 -19.34 -3.51
C TRP A 308 -15.03 -20.77 -3.48
N ILE A 309 -13.71 -20.88 -3.61
CA ILE A 309 -13.03 -22.17 -3.68
C ILE A 309 -12.24 -22.35 -2.39
N THR A 310 -12.24 -23.55 -1.82
CA THR A 310 -11.33 -23.91 -0.73
C THR A 310 -10.24 -24.82 -1.28
N LEU A 311 -8.98 -24.46 -1.07
CA LEU A 311 -7.83 -25.26 -1.46
C LEU A 311 -7.67 -26.48 -0.54
N ASP A 312 -6.84 -27.43 -0.97
CA ASP A 312 -6.67 -28.72 -0.27
C ASP A 312 -6.01 -28.53 1.12
N ASP A 313 -5.35 -27.40 1.35
CA ASP A 313 -4.76 -26.97 2.62
C ASP A 313 -5.71 -26.12 3.49
N GLY A 314 -6.97 -25.97 3.09
CA GLY A 314 -8.00 -25.21 3.82
C GLY A 314 -7.99 -23.69 3.58
N VAL A 315 -7.10 -23.17 2.73
CA VAL A 315 -7.11 -21.75 2.38
C VAL A 315 -8.27 -21.44 1.43
N VAL A 316 -9.04 -20.38 1.73
CA VAL A 316 -10.16 -19.94 0.90
C VAL A 316 -9.67 -18.96 -0.16
N VAL A 317 -10.04 -19.20 -1.41
CA VAL A 317 -9.87 -18.28 -2.53
C VAL A 317 -11.23 -17.62 -2.79
N PRO A 318 -11.41 -16.32 -2.47
CA PRO A 318 -12.68 -15.63 -2.66
C PRO A 318 -12.88 -15.24 -4.14
N SER A 319 -12.74 -16.22 -5.03
CA SER A 319 -12.92 -16.11 -6.47
C SER A 319 -14.41 -16.12 -6.79
N GLY A 320 -14.93 -14.98 -7.23
CA GLY A 320 -16.31 -14.84 -7.64
C GLY A 320 -16.56 -13.54 -8.35
N LYS A 321 -17.63 -13.48 -9.14
CA LYS A 321 -18.00 -12.23 -9.79
C LYS A 321 -18.29 -11.16 -8.75
N ILE A 322 -17.94 -9.93 -9.08
CA ILE A 322 -18.23 -8.78 -8.23
C ILE A 322 -19.74 -8.51 -8.25
N ILE A 323 -20.37 -8.53 -7.08
CA ILE A 323 -21.79 -8.28 -6.83
C ILE A 323 -21.96 -7.17 -5.79
N ALA A 324 -23.15 -6.58 -5.69
CA ALA A 324 -23.45 -5.62 -4.65
C ALA A 324 -23.42 -6.30 -3.26
N SER A 325 -22.80 -5.64 -2.27
CA SER A 325 -22.66 -6.19 -0.92
C SER A 325 -23.88 -5.98 -0.03
N ASN A 326 -24.85 -5.15 -0.47
CA ASN A 326 -25.99 -4.66 0.31
C ASN A 326 -25.61 -3.87 1.58
N VAL A 327 -24.33 -3.51 1.75
CA VAL A 327 -23.87 -2.64 2.82
C VAL A 327 -24.31 -1.21 2.50
N LYS A 328 -25.15 -0.64 3.36
CA LYS A 328 -25.58 0.77 3.25
C LYS A 328 -24.46 1.70 3.71
N ASP A 329 -24.34 2.84 3.03
CA ASP A 329 -23.43 3.94 3.40
C ASP A 329 -21.94 3.54 3.46
N ALA A 330 -21.53 2.53 2.67
CA ALA A 330 -20.13 2.13 2.56
C ALA A 330 -19.28 3.23 1.91
N CYS A 331 -18.19 3.64 2.56
CA CYS A 331 -17.23 4.59 1.99
C CYS A 331 -16.30 3.97 0.93
N LEU A 332 -16.23 2.64 0.89
CA LEU A 332 -15.42 1.88 -0.05
C LEU A 332 -16.28 1.33 -1.19
N PHE A 333 -15.74 1.31 -2.41
CA PHE A 333 -16.37 0.58 -3.52
C PHE A 333 -16.19 -0.93 -3.37
N TYR A 334 -15.00 -1.38 -2.96
CA TYR A 334 -14.64 -2.79 -2.81
C TYR A 334 -13.96 -3.02 -1.46
N ASN A 335 -14.03 -4.24 -0.95
CA ASN A 335 -13.47 -4.59 0.35
C ASN A 335 -11.96 -4.30 0.46
N GLU A 336 -11.50 -4.15 1.70
CA GLU A 336 -10.08 -4.19 2.07
C GLU A 336 -9.91 -5.09 3.28
N TYR A 337 -8.78 -5.79 3.32
CA TYR A 337 -8.40 -6.62 4.45
C TYR A 337 -7.04 -6.15 4.94
N ILE A 338 -6.96 -5.86 6.23
CA ILE A 338 -5.78 -5.28 6.84
C ILE A 338 -5.36 -6.16 8.02
N VAL A 339 -4.09 -6.54 8.05
CA VAL A 339 -3.48 -7.21 9.19
C VAL A 339 -2.39 -6.34 9.80
N TYR A 340 -2.25 -6.43 11.11
CA TYR A 340 -1.35 -5.60 11.92
C TYR A 340 -0.21 -6.41 12.54
N ASP A 341 -0.04 -7.67 12.13
CA ASP A 341 1.10 -8.53 12.44
C ASP A 341 1.57 -9.20 11.14
N ILE A 342 2.82 -8.97 10.75
CA ILE A 342 3.39 -9.54 9.52
C ILE A 342 3.41 -11.08 9.53
N ARG A 343 3.38 -11.70 10.72
CA ARG A 343 3.31 -13.15 10.88
C ARG A 343 1.96 -13.74 10.46
N GLN A 344 0.93 -12.93 10.24
CA GLN A 344 -0.35 -13.39 9.69
C GLN A 344 -0.31 -13.58 8.17
N ILE A 345 0.83 -13.35 7.53
CA ILE A 345 0.96 -13.30 6.08
C ILE A 345 1.99 -14.33 5.62
N ARG A 346 1.65 -15.04 4.55
CA ARG A 346 2.58 -15.88 3.79
C ARG A 346 2.47 -15.59 2.31
N LEU A 347 3.59 -15.29 1.65
CA LEU A 347 3.64 -15.14 0.20
C LEU A 347 3.47 -16.52 -0.44
N ARG A 348 2.44 -16.69 -1.28
CA ARG A 348 2.12 -18.00 -1.90
C ARG A 348 2.36 -18.02 -3.40
N TYR A 349 1.90 -17.00 -4.11
CA TYR A 349 2.04 -16.95 -5.56
C TYR A 349 2.42 -15.56 -6.06
N LEU A 350 3.22 -15.51 -7.11
CA LEU A 350 3.55 -14.30 -7.86
C LEU A 350 2.95 -14.42 -9.25
N VAL A 351 2.31 -13.36 -9.71
CA VAL A 351 1.63 -13.32 -11.02
C VAL A 351 2.15 -12.16 -11.83
N GLN A 352 2.69 -12.46 -13.00
CA GLN A 352 3.07 -11.48 -13.99
C GLN A 352 1.88 -11.20 -14.90
N LEU A 353 1.54 -9.91 -15.04
CA LEU A 353 0.36 -9.45 -15.73
C LEU A 353 0.73 -8.48 -16.86
N LYS A 354 -0.01 -8.55 -17.96
CA LYS A 354 -0.01 -7.53 -19.01
C LYS A 354 -1.31 -6.73 -18.93
N PHE A 355 -1.20 -5.42 -18.98
CA PHE A 355 -2.30 -4.47 -18.91
C PHE A 355 -2.66 -3.99 -20.30
N HIS A 356 -3.83 -4.39 -20.79
CA HIS A 356 -4.35 -3.96 -22.08
C HIS A 356 -5.20 -2.71 -21.90
N TYR A 357 -4.59 -1.54 -21.99
CA TYR A 357 -5.28 -0.26 -21.88
C TYR A 357 -6.22 -0.02 -23.07
N LYS A 358 -7.46 0.38 -22.77
CA LYS A 358 -8.47 0.74 -23.77
C LYS A 358 -8.33 2.23 -24.08
N TYR A 359 -8.18 2.55 -25.37
CA TYR A 359 -8.11 3.93 -25.87
C TYR A 359 -9.46 4.40 -26.41
#